data_AF-A0A3M1QMM0-F1
#
_entry.id   AF-A0A3M1QMM0-F1
#
_cell.length_a   1.000
_cell.length_b   1.000
_cell.length_c   1.000
_cell.angle_alpha   90.00
_cell.angle_beta   90.00
_cell.angle_gamma   90.00
#
_symmetry.space_group_name_H-M   'P 1'
#
loop_
_entity.id
_entity.type
_entity.pdbx_description
1 polymer ?
#
loop_
_entity_poly.entity_id
_entity_poly.type
_entity_poly.pdbx_seq_one_letter_code
_entity_poly.pdbx_strand_id
1 'polypeptide(L)'
;MQGLRRVVAGREGTARRLAGLPAAGKTGTAQVVRLREGVDMRAVEKSLRHHAWFVAWAPLERPRLVVAAVVEHGGSGAEAAAPVV
;
A
#
# COMPACT_ATOMS: atom_id res chain seq x y z
N MET A 1 8.77 -13.64 -8.15
CA MET A 1 7.47 -12.91 -8.16
C MET A 1 6.44 -13.38 -7.12
N GLN A 2 6.57 -14.56 -6.51
CA GLN A 2 5.59 -15.04 -5.51
C GLN A 2 5.39 -14.10 -4.31
N GLY A 3 6.43 -13.35 -3.90
CA GLY A 3 6.32 -12.41 -2.78
C GLY A 3 5.26 -11.31 -3.00
N LEU A 4 5.26 -10.67 -4.17
CA LEU A 4 4.29 -9.62 -4.52
C LEU A 4 2.86 -10.17 -4.66
N ARG A 5 2.71 -11.42 -5.11
CA ARG A 5 1.41 -12.11 -5.10
C ARG A 5 0.93 -12.35 -3.67
N ARG A 6 1.80 -12.73 -2.73
CA ARG A 6 1.44 -12.93 -1.32
C ARG A 6 1.06 -11.64 -0.60
N VAL A 7 1.55 -10.48 -1.04
CA VAL A 7 1.10 -9.18 -0.51
C VAL A 7 -0.39 -8.97 -0.74
N VAL A 8 -0.92 -9.44 -1.88
CA VAL A 8 -2.33 -9.29 -2.29
C VAL A 8 -3.17 -10.50 -1.89
N ALA A 9 -2.72 -11.72 -2.16
CA ALA A 9 -3.50 -12.95 -1.98
C ALA A 9 -3.13 -13.75 -0.72
N GLY A 10 -2.06 -13.37 -0.01
CA GLY A 10 -1.62 -14.08 1.20
C GLY A 10 -2.43 -13.66 2.43
N ARG A 11 -2.61 -14.58 3.39
CA ARG A 11 -3.33 -14.32 4.66
C ARG A 11 -2.72 -13.17 5.46
N GLU A 12 -1.40 -13.04 5.42
CA GLU A 12 -0.62 -11.98 6.09
C GLU A 12 -0.30 -10.81 5.16
N GLY A 13 -0.86 -10.80 3.94
CA GLY A 13 -0.62 -9.76 2.96
C GLY A 13 -1.08 -8.38 3.44
N THR A 14 -0.26 -7.35 3.21
CA THR A 14 -0.61 -5.97 3.54
C THR A 14 -1.69 -5.41 2.62
N ALA A 15 -1.88 -5.96 1.43
CA ALA A 15 -2.95 -5.64 0.50
C ALA A 15 -4.01 -6.76 0.41
N ARG A 16 -4.14 -7.61 1.44
CA ARG A 16 -5.06 -8.77 1.44
C ARG A 16 -6.54 -8.46 1.19
N ARG A 17 -6.94 -7.20 1.34
CA ARG A 17 -8.29 -6.72 0.98
C ARG A 17 -8.59 -6.89 -0.52
N LEU A 18 -7.54 -7.01 -1.35
CA LEU A 18 -7.62 -7.20 -2.80
C LEU A 18 -7.49 -8.68 -3.23
N ALA A 19 -7.53 -9.65 -2.30
CA ALA A 19 -7.24 -11.06 -2.58
C ALA A 19 -8.12 -11.73 -3.66
N GLY A 20 -9.27 -11.14 -3.99
CA GLY A 20 -10.14 -11.60 -5.08
C GLY A 20 -9.70 -11.19 -6.49
N LEU A 21 -8.69 -10.32 -6.62
CA LEU A 21 -8.17 -9.86 -7.90
C LEU A 21 -6.97 -10.70 -8.35
N PRO A 22 -6.83 -11.02 -9.65
CA PRO A 22 -5.65 -11.70 -10.19
C PRO A 22 -4.48 -10.70 -10.34
N ALA A 23 -4.05 -10.13 -9.22
CA ALA A 23 -3.04 -9.08 -9.15
C ALA A 23 -1.90 -9.44 -8.19
N ALA A 24 -0.76 -8.78 -8.39
CA ALA A 24 0.35 -8.75 -7.46
C ALA A 24 0.84 -7.31 -7.31
N GLY A 25 1.30 -6.95 -6.11
CA GLY A 25 1.71 -5.59 -5.85
C GLY A 25 2.48 -5.41 -4.55
N LYS A 26 2.83 -4.17 -4.25
CA LYS A 26 3.51 -3.80 -3.01
C LYS A 26 2.94 -2.52 -2.44
N THR A 27 2.64 -2.56 -1.14
CA THR A 27 2.34 -1.37 -0.35
C THR A 27 3.63 -0.78 0.21
N GLY A 28 3.63 0.53 0.41
CA GLY A 28 4.60 1.18 1.28
C GLY A 28 4.10 2.51 1.81
N THR A 29 4.99 3.14 2.55
CA THR A 29 4.79 4.39 3.25
C THR A 29 6.00 5.28 2.98
N ALA A 30 5.79 6.51 2.54
CA ALA A 30 6.86 7.48 2.34
C ALA A 30 6.85 8.49 3.48
N GLN A 31 7.95 8.51 4.23
CA GLN A 31 8.08 9.33 5.44
C GLN A 31 8.19 10.81 5.07
N VAL A 32 7.32 11.65 5.63
CA VAL A 32 7.36 13.12 5.46
C VAL A 32 8.26 13.76 6.52
N VAL A 33 8.07 13.40 7.80
CA VAL A 33 8.89 13.87 8.92
C VAL A 33 9.39 12.70 9.76
N ARG A 34 10.53 12.88 10.43
CA ARG A 34 10.94 11.97 11.51
C ARG A 34 10.11 12.26 12.75
N LEU A 35 9.35 11.27 13.20
CA LEU A 35 8.69 11.32 14.50
C LEU A 35 9.52 10.60 15.55
N ARG A 36 9.34 11.01 16.80
CA ARG A 36 9.88 10.27 17.95
C ARG A 36 9.19 8.91 18.04
N GLU A 37 9.92 7.93 18.56
CA GLU A 37 9.38 6.60 18.80
C GLU A 37 8.17 6.66 19.75
N GLY A 38 7.15 5.83 19.48
CA GLY A 38 5.91 5.81 20.26
C GLY A 38 4.86 6.86 19.88
N VAL A 39 5.14 7.77 18.92
CA VAL A 39 4.14 8.72 18.43
C VAL A 39 3.19 8.02 17.45
N ASP A 40 1.88 8.12 17.73
CA ASP A 40 0.85 7.66 16.80
C ASP A 40 0.75 8.61 15.60
N MET A 41 0.96 8.08 14.39
CA MET A 41 0.78 8.78 13.12
C MET A 41 -0.63 9.36 12.93
N ARG A 42 -1.64 8.83 13.62
CA ARG A 42 -3.02 9.35 13.56
C ARG A 42 -3.21 10.56 14.47
N ALA A 43 -2.37 10.72 15.49
CA ALA A 43 -2.41 11.84 16.43
C ALA A 43 -1.65 13.08 15.96
N VAL A 44 -0.83 12.97 14.90
CA VAL A 44 -0.14 14.14 14.31
C VAL A 44 -1.04 14.89 13.32
N GLU A 45 -0.75 16.19 13.20
CA GLU A 45 -1.24 17.09 12.14
C GLU A 45 -1.22 16.38 10.78
N LYS A 46 -2.31 16.51 9.99
CA LYS A 46 -2.46 15.76 8.74
C LYS A 46 -1.29 16.00 7.80
N SER A 47 -0.82 17.24 7.67
CA SER A 47 0.32 17.62 6.83
C SER A 47 1.65 16.96 7.24
N LEU A 48 1.77 16.45 8.46
CA LEU A 48 2.94 15.74 8.95
C LEU A 48 2.82 14.22 8.76
N ARG A 49 1.64 13.72 8.37
CA ARG A 49 1.44 12.30 8.14
C ARG A 49 2.22 11.85 6.90
N HIS A 50 2.74 10.64 7.00
CA HIS A 50 3.44 9.98 5.89
C HIS A 50 2.49 9.77 4.71
N HIS A 51 3.04 9.70 3.51
CA HIS A 51 2.26 9.37 2.32
C HIS A 51 2.10 7.85 2.22
N ALA A 52 0.95 7.41 1.76
CA ALA A 52 0.67 6.01 1.51
C ALA A 52 0.84 5.74 0.01
N TRP A 53 1.45 4.60 -0.36
CA TRP A 53 1.53 4.21 -1.76
C TRP A 53 1.28 2.73 -1.97
N PHE A 54 0.75 2.39 -3.15
CA PHE A 54 0.59 1.02 -3.61
C PHE A 54 0.82 0.96 -5.12
N VAL A 55 1.60 -0.02 -5.56
CA VAL A 55 1.81 -0.31 -6.98
C VAL A 55 1.46 -1.77 -7.23
N ALA A 56 0.63 -2.02 -8.24
CA ALA A 56 0.21 -3.37 -8.61
C ALA A 56 0.15 -3.55 -10.13
N TRP A 57 0.21 -4.81 -10.53
CA TRP A 57 0.05 -5.24 -11.91
C TRP A 57 -0.95 -6.40 -12.00
N ALA A 58 -1.62 -6.47 -13.15
CA ALA A 58 -2.62 -7.51 -13.45
C ALA A 58 -2.77 -7.70 -14.98
N PRO A 59 -3.34 -8.82 -15.44
CA PRO A 59 -3.53 -10.09 -14.72
C PRO A 59 -2.19 -10.78 -14.40
N LEU A 60 -2.18 -11.71 -13.43
CA LEU A 60 -0.96 -12.41 -12.95
C LEU A 60 -0.20 -13.19 -14.01
N GLU A 61 -0.88 -13.83 -14.96
CA GLU A 61 -0.26 -14.74 -15.92
C GLU A 61 0.29 -13.99 -17.14
N ARG A 62 -0.42 -12.94 -17.57
CA ARG A 62 -0.09 -12.11 -18.74
C ARG A 62 -0.35 -10.64 -18.39
N PRO A 63 0.56 -9.98 -17.64
CA PRO A 63 0.40 -8.59 -17.23
C PRO A 63 0.06 -7.69 -18.42
N ARG A 64 -0.99 -6.88 -18.27
CA ARG A 64 -1.47 -5.95 -19.30
C ARG A 64 -1.57 -4.51 -18.79
N LEU A 65 -1.57 -4.32 -17.47
CA LEU A 65 -1.66 -3.01 -16.84
C LEU A 65 -0.82 -2.96 -15.57
N VAL A 66 -0.36 -1.76 -15.26
CA VAL A 66 0.26 -1.37 -13.99
C VAL A 66 -0.50 -0.16 -13.48
N VAL A 67 -0.87 -0.19 -12.20
CA VAL A 67 -1.48 0.95 -11.51
C VAL A 67 -0.58 1.34 -10.36
N ALA A 68 -0.34 2.64 -10.22
CA ALA A 68 0.36 3.23 -9.08
C ALA A 68 -0.56 4.29 -8.46
N ALA A 69 -0.81 4.17 -7.16
CA ALA A 69 -1.55 5.16 -6.39
C ALA A 69 -0.66 5.70 -5.26
N VAL A 70 -0.68 7.02 -5.10
CA VAL A 70 -0.11 7.72 -3.94
C VAL A 70 -1.24 8.52 -3.30
N VAL A 71 -1.40 8.36 -1.99
CA VAL A 71 -2.32 9.15 -1.18
C VAL A 71 -1.49 10.04 -0.28
N GLU A 72 -1.46 11.34 -0.61
CA GLU A 72 -0.81 12.35 0.20
C GLU A 72 -1.38 12.34 1.62
N HIS A 73 -0.47 12.33 2.58
CA HIS A 73 -0.78 12.25 4.01
C HIS A 73 -1.70 11.09 4.41
N GLY A 74 -1.74 10.02 3.60
CA GLY A 74 -2.60 8.86 3.79
C GLY A 74 -2.14 7.86 4.85
N GLY A 75 -0.95 8.05 5.44
CA GLY A 75 -0.38 7.14 6.42
C GLY A 75 0.10 5.84 5.79
N SER A 76 -0.61 4.74 6.01
CA SER A 76 -0.19 3.40 5.58
C SER A 76 -0.67 3.05 4.18
N GLY A 77 0.23 2.53 3.33
CA GLY A 77 -0.11 1.98 2.02
C GLY A 77 -1.19 0.89 2.06
N ALA A 78 -1.25 0.10 3.13
CA ALA A 78 -2.26 -0.94 3.31
C ALA A 78 -3.67 -0.40 3.54
N GLU A 79 -3.78 0.74 4.24
CA GLU A 79 -5.05 1.31 4.66
C GLU A 79 -5.60 2.30 3.64
N ALA A 80 -4.73 3.11 3.04
CA ALA A 80 -5.15 4.23 2.19
C ALA A 80 -4.90 4.00 0.69
N ALA A 81 -3.73 3.48 0.30
CA ALA A 81 -3.38 3.40 -1.11
C ALA A 81 -3.84 2.10 -1.80
N ALA A 82 -3.77 0.96 -1.11
CA ALA A 82 -4.21 -0.31 -1.68
C ALA A 82 -5.70 -0.32 -2.07
N PRO A 83 -6.66 0.23 -1.29
CA PRO A 83 -8.07 0.25 -1.69
C PRO A 83 -8.41 1.18 -2.86
N VAL A 84 -7.50 2.08 -3.27
CA VAL A 84 -7.67 2.96 -4.43
C VAL A 84 -7.40 2.23 -5.74
N VAL A 85 -6.58 1.17 -5.69
CA VAL A 85 -6.15 0.35 -6.83
C VAL A 85 -6.98 -0.92 -6.91
#